data_AF-T2J7H0-F1
#
_entry.id   AF-T2J7H0-F1
#
_cell.length_a   1.000
_cell.length_b   1.000
_cell.length_c   1.000
_cell.angle_alpha   90.00
_cell.angle_beta   90.00
_cell.angle_gamma   90.00
#
_symmetry.space_group_name_H-M   'P 1'
#
loop_
_entity.id
_entity.type
_entity.pdbx_description
1 polymer ?
#
loop_
_entity_poly.entity_id
_entity_poly.type
_entity_poly.pdbx_seq_one_letter_code
_entity_poly.pdbx_strand_id
1 'polypeptide(L)' 'MDGYLACLRQIDVLEPYLIHRLEEDAVRFLRDPSNFELPALQPETDYY' A
#
# COMPACT_ATOMS: atom_id res chain seq x y z
N MET A 1 7.82 -8.08 5.33
CA MET A 1 8.03 -7.14 4.22
C MET A 1 9.48 -7.17 3.74
N ASP A 2 10.43 -7.24 4.67
CA ASP A 2 11.88 -7.18 4.43
C ASP A 2 12.38 -8.20 3.41
N GLY A 3 11.90 -9.44 3.42
CA GLY A 3 12.32 -10.47 2.46
C GLY A 3 11.97 -10.13 1.01
N TYR A 4 10.80 -9.53 0.77
CA TYR A 4 10.39 -9.13 -0.59
C TYR A 4 11.19 -7.92 -1.09
N LEU A 5 11.44 -6.94 -0.22
CA LEU A 5 12.28 -5.78 -0.52
C LEU A 5 13.74 -6.18 -0.76
N ALA A 6 14.25 -7.15 -0.01
CA ALA A 6 15.58 -7.72 -0.23
C ALA A 6 15.68 -8.41 -1.60
N CYS A 7 14.67 -9.18 -2.00
CA CYS A 7 14.60 -9.72 -3.36
C CYS A 7 14.57 -8.61 -4.41
N LEU A 8 13.75 -7.55 -4.24
CA LEU A 8 13.69 -6.44 -5.19
C LEU A 8 15.05 -5.72 -5.34
N ARG A 9 15.78 -5.53 -4.23
CA ARG A 9 17.16 -5.01 -4.28
C ARG A 9 18.12 -5.96 -5.00
N GLN A 10 17.95 -7.26 -4.81
CA GLN A 10 18.83 -8.28 -5.39
C GLN A 10 18.60 -8.48 -6.90
N ILE A 11 17.37 -8.26 -7.37
CA ILE A 11 17.02 -8.37 -8.79
C ILE A 11 17.55 -7.15 -9.58
N ASP A 12 17.89 -6.04 -8.90
CA ASP A 12 18.48 -4.80 -9.48
C ASP A 12 17.67 -4.16 -10.62
N VAL A 13 16.41 -4.56 -10.79
CA VAL A 13 15.50 -4.05 -11.83
C VAL A 13 14.90 -2.70 -11.45
N LEU A 14 14.90 -2.36 -10.16
CA LEU A 14 14.31 -1.14 -9.61
C LEU A 14 15.36 -0.31 -8.90
N GLU A 15 15.32 0.99 -9.13
CA GLU A 15 16.22 1.92 -8.46
C GLU A 15 16.03 1.85 -6.93
N PRO A 16 17.12 1.95 -6.14
CA PRO A 16 17.05 1.85 -4.68
C PRO A 16 16.04 2.83 -4.06
N TYR A 17 15.94 4.02 -4.64
CA TYR A 17 14.99 5.06 -4.22
C TYR A 17 13.53 4.58 -4.30
N LEU A 18 13.15 3.86 -5.36
CA LEU A 18 11.79 3.35 -5.53
C LEU A 18 11.47 2.27 -4.49
N ILE A 19 12.46 1.45 -4.14
CA ILE A 19 12.31 0.41 -3.10
C ILE A 19 12.11 1.06 -1.72
N HIS A 20 12.89 2.09 -1.39
CA HIS A 20 12.72 2.86 -0.15
C HIS A 20 11.36 3.53 -0.07
N ARG A 21 10.91 4.15 -1.17
CA ARG A 21 9.58 4.77 -1.24
C ARG A 21 8.47 3.75 -1.06
N LEU A 22 8.59 2.57 -1.69
CA LEU A 22 7.63 1.48 -1.55
C LEU A 22 7.53 0.98 -0.10
N GLU A 23 8.67 0.84 0.56
CA GLU A 23 8.75 0.43 1.97
C GLU A 23 8.00 1.42 2.89
N GLU A 24 8.29 2.71 2.76
CA GLU A 24 7.63 3.78 3.53
C GLU A 24 6.12 3.82 3.28
N ASP A 25 5.71 3.71 2.01
CA ASP A 25 4.31 3.74 1.62
C ASP A 25 3.56 2.51 2.15
N ALA A 26 4.16 1.32 2.07
CA ALA A 26 3.60 0.10 2.63
C ALA A 26 3.46 0.17 4.16
N VAL A 27 4.45 0.71 4.86
CA VAL A 27 4.38 0.88 6.32
C VAL A 27 3.28 1.88 6.69
N ARG A 28 3.18 2.99 5.97
CA ARG A 28 2.11 3.97 6.16
C ARG A 28 0.74 3.37 5.87
N PHE A 29 0.62 2.61 4.79
CA PHE A 29 -0.62 1.95 4.39
C PHE A 29 -1.10 0.97 5.45
N LEU A 30 -0.20 0.12 5.95
CA LEU A 30 -0.48 -0.87 7.00
C LEU A 30 -0.82 -0.22 8.35
N ARG A 31 -0.29 0.97 8.63
CA ARG A 31 -0.52 1.69 9.90
C ARG A 31 -1.79 2.52 9.91
N ASP A 32 -2.31 2.90 8.75
CA ASP A 32 -3.53 3.69 8.66
C ASP A 32 -4.74 2.75 8.66
N PRO A 33 -5.51 2.68 9.77
CA PRO A 33 -6.64 1.76 9.89
C PRO A 33 -7.75 2.09 8.88
N SER A 34 -7.87 3.35 8.44
CA SER A 34 -8.84 3.78 7.44
C SER A 34 -8.63 3.13 6.07
N ASN A 35 -7.42 2.65 5.76
CA ASN A 35 -7.18 1.85 4.54
C ASN A 35 -7.87 0.46 4.59
N PHE A 36 -8.18 -0.04 5.78
CA PHE A 36 -8.87 -1.30 6.00
C PHE A 36 -10.32 -1.12 6.42
N GLU A 37 -10.74 0.13 6.68
CA GLU A 37 -12.14 0.42 6.90
C GLU A 37 -12.90 0.15 5.60
N LEU A 38 -13.84 -0.79 5.68
CA LEU A 38 -14.79 -1.02 4.61
C LEU A 38 -15.54 0.30 4.42
N PRO A 39 -15.50 0.92 3.22
CA PRO A 39 -16.31 2.10 2.97
C PRO A 39 -17.74 1.74 3.32
N ALA A 40 -18.34 2.48 4.24
CA ALA A 40 -19.75 2.30 4.59
C ALA A 40 -20.52 2.27 3.27
N LEU A 41 -21.25 1.17 3.02
CA LEU A 41 -22.14 1.05 1.87
C LEU A 41 -23.00 2.29 1.87
N GLN A 42 -22.67 3.25 1.00
CA GLN A 42 -23.53 4.39 0.77
C GLN A 42 -24.83 3.75 0.27
N PRO A 43 -25.96 3.88 1.00
CA PRO A 43 -27.21 3.39 0.46
C PRO A 43 -27.35 4.06 -0.89
N GLU A 44 -27.49 3.27 -1.96
CA GLU A 44 -27.73 3.80 -3.30
C GLU A 44 -28.88 4.79 -3.15
N THR A 45 -28.57 6.08 -3.27
CA THR A 45 -29.58 7.13 -3.14
C THR A 45 -30.53 6.92 -4.31
N ASP A 46 -31.62 6.20 -4.06
CA ASP A 46 -32.71 5.99 -5.00
C ASP A 46 -33.33 7.38 -5.23
N TYR A 47 -32.81 8.07 -6.24
CA TYR A 47 -33.35 9.34 -6.70
C TYR A 47 -34.73 9.04 -7.32
N TYR A 48 -35.78 9.22 -6.52
CA TYR A 48 -37.17 9.18 -6.95
C TYR A 48 -37.64 10.57 -7.41
#